data_AF-A0A561SW28-F1
#
_entry.id   AF-A0A561SW28-F1
#
_cell.length_a   1.000
_cell.length_b   1.000
_cell.length_c   1.000
_cell.angle_alpha   90.00
_cell.angle_beta   90.00
_cell.angle_gamma   90.00
#
_symmetry.space_group_name_H-M   'P 1'
#
loop_
_entity.id
_entity.type
_entity.pdbx_description
1 polymer ?
#
loop_
_entity_poly.entity_id
_entity_poly.type
_entity_poly.pdbx_seq_one_letter_code
_entity_poly.pdbx_strand_id
1 'polypeptide(L)'
;MPQYWIEDTGGRIARVDLALPKHKLAIEYDGDWRDGESWALNRDRDRLNRVHALNWRVVFVTAPLLRNVQGMLQTVRAAIPS
;
A
#
# COMPACT_ATOMS: atom_id res chain seq x y z
N MET A 1 3.15 -4.06 -10.76
CA MET A 1 2.02 -4.93 -11.16
C MET A 1 0.75 -4.39 -10.52
N PRO A 2 -0.22 -3.90 -11.29
CA PRO A 2 -1.46 -3.35 -10.74
C PRO A 2 -2.33 -4.47 -10.13
N GLN A 3 -3.18 -4.12 -9.16
CA GLN A 3 -4.20 -4.98 -8.57
C GLN A 3 -3.66 -6.35 -8.13
N TYR A 4 -2.59 -6.32 -7.35
CA TYR A 4 -1.78 -7.48 -7.01
C TYR A 4 -2.23 -8.13 -5.71
N TRP A 5 -2.35 -9.46 -5.67
CA TRP A 5 -2.58 -10.21 -4.44
C TRP A 5 -1.26 -10.54 -3.77
N ILE A 6 -1.11 -10.10 -2.52
CA ILE A 6 -0.07 -10.59 -1.62
C ILE A 6 -0.58 -11.92 -1.04
N GLU A 7 0.22 -12.96 -1.26
CA GLU A 7 -0.10 -14.34 -0.91
C GLU A 7 1.05 -14.95 -0.10
N ASP A 8 0.73 -15.89 0.79
CA ASP A 8 1.68 -16.75 1.49
C ASP A 8 1.27 -18.23 1.37
N THR A 9 1.90 -19.12 2.15
CA THR A 9 1.58 -20.55 2.15
C THR A 9 0.16 -20.87 2.63
N GLY A 10 -0.49 -19.97 3.35
CA GLY A 10 -1.87 -20.06 3.80
C GLY A 10 -2.90 -19.45 2.83
N GLY A 11 -2.44 -18.77 1.77
CA GLY A 11 -3.28 -18.25 0.68
C GLY A 11 -3.23 -16.73 0.52
N ARG A 12 -4.33 -16.15 0.04
CA ARG A 12 -4.45 -14.71 -0.25
C ARG A 12 -4.66 -13.89 1.02
N ILE A 13 -3.76 -12.94 1.26
CA ILE A 13 -3.76 -12.12 2.47
C ILE A 13 -4.39 -10.75 2.23
N ALA A 14 -3.94 -10.04 1.19
CA ALA A 14 -4.43 -8.71 0.84
C ALA A 14 -4.25 -8.44 -0.65
N ARG A 15 -5.16 -7.64 -1.22
CA ARG A 15 -5.02 -7.08 -2.56
C ARG A 15 -4.59 -5.63 -2.44
N VAL A 16 -3.57 -5.25 -3.21
CA VAL A 16 -2.99 -3.91 -3.23
C VAL A 16 -3.13 -3.29 -4.61
N ASP A 17 -3.24 -1.96 -4.68
CA ASP A 17 -3.44 -1.25 -5.94
C ASP A 17 -2.28 -1.43 -6.92
N LEU A 18 -1.04 -1.40 -6.43
CA LEU A 18 0.16 -1.62 -7.21
C LEU A 18 1.24 -2.30 -6.35
N ALA A 19 1.91 -3.30 -6.91
CA ALA A 19 3.02 -3.98 -6.24
C ALA A 19 4.31 -3.96 -7.07
N LEU A 20 5.44 -3.95 -6.37
CA LEU A 20 6.77 -4.29 -6.84
C LEU A 20 7.21 -5.57 -6.11
N PRO A 21 6.80 -6.77 -6.57
CA PRO A 21 6.94 -8.00 -5.78
C PRO A 21 8.39 -8.37 -5.45
N LYS A 22 9.33 -8.10 -6.37
CA LYS A 22 10.77 -8.31 -6.16
C LYS A 22 11.31 -7.57 -4.93
N HIS A 23 10.70 -6.44 -4.58
CA HIS A 23 11.11 -5.58 -3.47
C HIS A 23 10.16 -5.70 -2.27
N LYS A 24 9.14 -6.58 -2.33
CA LYS A 24 8.04 -6.64 -1.36
C LYS A 24 7.48 -5.25 -1.02
N LEU A 25 7.29 -4.42 -2.05
CA LEU A 25 6.78 -3.06 -1.89
C LEU A 25 5.38 -2.97 -2.50
N ALA A 26 4.40 -2.62 -1.67
CA ALA A 26 3.04 -2.30 -2.06
C ALA A 26 2.84 -0.78 -2.09
N ILE A 27 2.04 -0.31 -3.03
CA ILE A 27 1.69 1.09 -3.23
C ILE A 27 0.17 1.14 -3.30
N GLU A 28 -0.44 1.88 -2.39
CA GLU A 28 -1.90 2.02 -2.24
C GLU A 28 -2.30 3.46 -2.54
N TYR A 29 -3.35 3.66 -3.32
CA TYR A 29 -3.90 4.99 -3.49
C TYR A 29 -4.79 5.34 -2.30
N ASP A 30 -4.49 6.46 -1.66
CA ASP A 30 -5.21 6.96 -0.50
C ASP A 30 -6.02 8.19 -0.92
N GLY A 31 -7.22 7.95 -1.45
CA GLY A 31 -8.14 9.00 -1.88
C GLY A 31 -8.74 9.79 -0.70
N ASP A 32 -9.50 10.84 -1.00
CA ASP A 32 -10.22 11.58 0.03
C ASP A 32 -11.28 10.66 0.68
N TRP A 33 -11.00 10.21 1.90
CA TRP A 33 -11.97 9.50 2.74
C TRP A 33 -13.14 10.43 3.06
N ARG A 34 -14.36 9.90 2.99
CA ARG A 34 -15.55 10.64 3.45
C ARG A 34 -15.50 10.75 4.97
N ASP A 35 -15.76 11.93 5.51
CA ASP A 35 -15.81 12.16 6.96
C ASP A 35 -16.78 11.19 7.64
N GLY A 36 -16.30 10.49 8.70
CA GLY A 36 -17.14 9.68 9.60
C GLY A 36 -16.94 8.16 9.60
N GLU A 37 -16.05 7.60 8.79
CA GLU A 37 -15.87 6.14 8.69
C GLU A 37 -14.72 5.59 9.57
N SER A 38 -14.81 5.73 10.89
CA SER A 38 -13.81 5.14 11.82
C SER A 38 -13.64 3.62 11.66
N TRP A 39 -14.68 2.92 11.19
CA TRP A 39 -14.62 1.50 10.87
C TRP A 39 -13.73 1.20 9.66
N ALA A 40 -13.67 2.11 8.67
CA ALA A 40 -12.81 1.99 7.50
C ALA A 40 -11.33 2.15 7.90
N LEU A 41 -11.03 3.08 8.82
CA LEU A 41 -9.69 3.26 9.40
C LEU A 41 -9.20 2.00 10.14
N ASN A 42 -10.07 1.35 10.92
CA ASN A 42 -9.68 0.13 11.65
C ASN A 42 -9.46 -1.06 10.71
N ARG A 43 -10.33 -1.24 9.70
CA ARG A 43 -10.15 -2.26 8.67
C ARG A 43 -8.86 -2.05 7.88
N ASP A 44 -8.50 -0.79 7.62
CA ASP A 44 -7.26 -0.47 6.93
C ASP A 44 -6.02 -0.83 7.77
N ARG A 45 -6.05 -0.56 9.09
CA ARG A 45 -4.99 -1.00 10.01
C ARG A 45 -4.82 -2.51 10.07
N ASP A 46 -5.90 -3.29 10.14
CA ASP A 46 -5.84 -4.76 10.15
C ASP A 46 -5.30 -5.32 8.83
N ARG A 47 -5.61 -4.66 7.71
CA ARG A 47 -5.03 -4.98 6.40
C ARG A 47 -3.52 -4.70 6.41
N LEU A 48 -3.09 -3.53 6.86
CA LEU A 48 -1.67 -3.15 6.91
C LEU A 48 -0.86 -4.06 7.83
N ASN A 49 -1.39 -4.43 8.99
CA ASN A 49 -0.73 -5.35 9.92
C ASN A 49 -0.43 -6.70 9.26
N ARG A 50 -1.37 -7.24 8.48
CA ARG A 50 -1.18 -8.50 7.74
C ARG A 50 -0.13 -8.39 6.63
N VAL A 51 -0.09 -7.26 5.93
CA VAL A 51 0.92 -6.99 4.90
C VAL A 51 2.31 -6.84 5.53
N HIS A 52 2.42 -6.09 6.62
CA HIS A 52 3.67 -5.94 7.38
C HIS A 52 4.21 -7.28 7.91
N ALA A 53 3.33 -8.17 8.40
CA ALA A 53 3.71 -9.49 8.88
C ALA A 53 4.43 -10.35 7.81
N LEU A 54 4.22 -10.07 6.52
CA LEU A 54 4.87 -10.74 5.40
C LEU A 54 6.17 -10.06 4.92
N ASN A 55 6.68 -9.10 5.70
CA ASN A 55 7.83 -8.26 5.37
C ASN A 55 7.60 -7.40 4.12
N TRP A 56 6.36 -6.99 3.88
CA TRP A 56 6.05 -6.00 2.86
C TRP A 56 6.07 -4.59 3.45
N ARG A 57 6.62 -3.66 2.68
CA ARG A 57 6.47 -2.21 2.94
C ARG A 57 5.28 -1.69 2.14
N VAL A 58 4.52 -0.77 2.73
CA VAL A 58 3.40 -0.10 2.07
C VAL A 58 3.70 1.39 1.95
N VAL A 59 3.48 1.95 0.76
CA VAL A 59 3.52 3.40 0.51
C VAL A 59 2.12 3.86 0.13
N PHE A 60 1.59 4.83 0.86
CA PHE A 60 0.34 5.48 0.52
C PHE A 60 0.59 6.66 -0.42
N VAL A 61 -0.10 6.66 -1.56
CA VAL A 61 -0.13 7.76 -2.51
C VAL A 61 -1.43 8.53 -2.29
N THR A 62 -1.34 9.61 -1.53
CA THR A 62 -2.49 10.48 -1.28
C THR A 62 -2.83 11.32 -2.52
N ALA A 63 -4.05 11.86 -2.60
CA ALA A 63 -4.42 12.76 -3.70
C ALA A 63 -3.46 13.96 -3.88
N PRO A 64 -3.00 14.66 -2.81
CA PRO A 64 -1.95 15.67 -2.95
C PRO A 64 -0.63 15.13 -3.49
N LEU A 65 -0.18 13.96 -3.03
CA LEU A 65 1.08 13.35 -3.49
C LEU A 65 0.98 12.94 -4.96
N LEU A 66 -0.15 12.39 -5.39
CA LEU A 66 -0.41 12.03 -6.78
C LEU A 66 -0.33 13.24 -7.72
N ARG A 67 -0.78 14.42 -7.27
CA ARG A 67 -0.65 15.68 -8.02
C ARG A 67 0.80 16.16 -8.15
N ASN A 68 1.70 15.71 -7.29
CA ASN A 68 3.15 15.94 -7.38
C ASN A 68 3.88 14.67 -7.83
N VAL A 69 3.86 14.39 -9.14
CA VAL A 69 4.42 13.16 -9.72
C VAL A 69 5.89 12.96 -9.36
N GLN A 70 6.72 14.01 -9.35
CA GLN A 70 8.12 13.87 -8.97
C GLN A 70 8.29 13.49 -7.49
N GLY A 71 7.55 14.17 -6.60
CA GLY A 71 7.54 13.82 -5.18
C GLY A 71 7.08 12.38 -4.95
N MET A 72 6.01 11.95 -5.61
CA MET A 72 5.52 10.57 -5.56
C MET A 72 6.60 9.56 -5.98
N LEU A 73 7.27 9.81 -7.11
CA LEU A 73 8.34 8.92 -7.59
C LEU A 73 9.53 8.86 -6.62
N GLN A 74 9.90 10.00 -6.00
CA GLN A 74 10.95 10.03 -4.98
C GLN A 74 10.55 9.23 -3.75
N THR A 75 9.32 9.41 -3.24
CA THR A 75 8.79 8.66 -2.11
C THR A 75 8.80 7.15 -2.39
N VAL A 76 8.32 6.73 -3.56
CA VAL A 76 8.30 5.31 -3.94
C VAL A 76 9.71 4.75 -4.07
N ARG A 77 10.64 5.49 -4.71
CA ARG A 77 12.05 5.05 -4.85
C ARG A 77 12.75 4.90 -3.51
N ALA A 78 12.58 5.86 -2.60
CA ALA A 78 13.15 5.81 -1.26
C ALA A 78 12.60 4.64 -0.42
N ALA A 79 11.42 4.13 -0.76
CA ALA A 79 10.82 2.99 -0.10
C ALA A 79 11.36 1.63 -0.57
N ILE A 80 12.06 1.57 -1.70
CA ILE A 80 12.67 0.32 -2.21
C ILE A 80 13.79 -0.09 -1.24
N PRO A 81 13.73 -1.29 -0.62
CA PRO A 81 14.82 -1.79 0.22
C PRO A 81 16.11 -1.95 -0.60
N SER A 82 17.24 -1.60 0.01
CA SER A 82 18.59 -1.80 -0.54
C SER A 82 18.93 -3.27 -0.76
#